data_AF-A0A0F9ICF5-F1
#
_entry.id   AF-A0A0F9ICF5-F1
#
_cell.length_a   1.000
_cell.length_b   1.000
_cell.length_c   1.000
_cell.angle_alpha   90.00
_cell.angle_beta   90.00
_cell.angle_gamma   90.00
#
_symmetry.space_group_name_H-M   'P 1'
#
loop_
_entity.id
_entity.type
_entity.pdbx_description
1 polymer ?
#
loop_
_entity_poly.entity_id
_entity_poly.type
_entity_poly.pdbx_seq_one_letter_code
_entity_poly.pdbx_strand_id
1 'polypeptide(L)'
;NNSDYSAATIRVKRQAVLKRVRMLFKDRPIEDRVKLEEALKDLSTGDTRAPTVSSPAIGADKVISPLEYERLLQGARSERQRCFMLCLWVTGCRISEMLGIKLANCEQQGERVHIRIMGKGKKERYVWIPLALYSRILAPFGGTV
;
A
#
# COMPACT_ATOMS: atom_id res chain seq x y z
N ASN A 1 -20.93 -21.15 -3.77
CA ASN A 1 -20.51 -19.72 -3.84
C ASN A 1 -20.58 -19.27 -5.29
N ASN A 2 -21.74 -18.75 -5.72
CA ASN A 2 -22.01 -18.28 -7.10
C ASN A 2 -21.83 -16.75 -7.25
N SER A 3 -21.01 -16.12 -6.42
CA SER A 3 -20.77 -14.67 -6.57
C SER A 3 -19.62 -14.44 -7.55
N ASP A 4 -19.79 -13.51 -8.49
CA ASP A 4 -18.75 -13.03 -9.42
C ASP A 4 -17.59 -12.27 -8.72
N TYR A 5 -17.52 -12.32 -7.39
CA TYR A 5 -16.50 -11.64 -6.61
C TYR A 5 -15.24 -12.49 -6.43
N SER A 6 -14.09 -11.82 -6.52
CA SER A 6 -12.82 -12.43 -6.13
C SER A 6 -12.83 -12.89 -4.67
N ALA A 7 -12.00 -13.89 -4.35
CA ALA A 7 -11.86 -14.39 -2.98
C ALA A 7 -11.47 -13.29 -1.97
N ALA A 8 -10.61 -12.35 -2.39
CA ALA A 8 -10.23 -11.20 -1.57
C ALA A 8 -11.44 -10.31 -1.26
N THR A 9 -12.28 -10.03 -2.26
CA THR A 9 -13.51 -9.24 -2.09
C THR A 9 -14.50 -9.93 -1.14
N ILE A 10 -14.71 -11.24 -1.30
CA ILE A 10 -15.58 -12.03 -0.40
C ILE A 10 -15.06 -11.93 1.04
N ARG A 11 -13.76 -12.07 1.26
CA ARG A 11 -13.14 -11.95 2.58
C ARG A 11 -13.35 -10.56 3.18
N VAL A 12 -13.16 -9.48 2.42
CA VAL A 12 -13.38 -8.11 2.89
C VAL A 12 -14.83 -7.90 3.31
N LYS A 13 -15.79 -8.28 2.46
CA LYS A 13 -17.23 -8.15 2.76
C LYS A 13 -17.61 -8.94 4.02
N ARG A 14 -17.14 -10.18 4.14
CA ARG A 14 -17.34 -11.00 5.32
C ARG A 14 -16.80 -10.33 6.58
N GLN A 15 -15.56 -9.84 6.56
CA GLN A 15 -14.97 -9.17 7.74
C GLN A 15 -15.72 -7.89 8.11
N ALA A 16 -16.25 -7.14 7.14
CA ALA A 16 -17.08 -5.98 7.40
C ALA A 16 -18.39 -6.35 8.12
N VAL A 17 -19.07 -7.42 7.68
CA VAL A 17 -20.29 -7.93 8.34
C VAL A 17 -19.99 -8.41 9.75
N LEU A 18 -18.95 -9.23 9.94
CA LEU A 18 -18.55 -9.71 11.27
C LEU A 18 -18.24 -8.55 12.23
N LYS A 19 -17.52 -7.53 11.74
CA LYS A 19 -17.23 -6.32 12.52
C LYS A 19 -18.52 -5.58 12.89
N ARG A 20 -19.46 -5.45 11.97
CA ARG A 20 -20.75 -4.78 12.24
C ARG A 20 -21.55 -5.53 13.30
N VAL A 21 -21.65 -6.85 13.21
CA VAL A 21 -22.34 -7.68 14.21
C VAL A 21 -21.69 -7.53 15.58
N ARG A 22 -20.35 -7.63 15.68
CA ARG A 22 -19.61 -7.39 16.94
C ARG A 22 -19.91 -6.02 17.54
N MET A 23 -20.00 -4.98 16.70
CA MET A 23 -20.33 -3.63 17.17
C MET A 23 -21.75 -3.53 17.74
N LEU A 24 -22.74 -4.28 17.21
CA LEU A 24 -24.10 -4.31 17.76
C LEU A 24 -24.18 -4.96 19.16
N PHE A 25 -23.22 -5.83 19.47
CA PHE A 25 -23.14 -6.53 20.75
C PHE A 25 -22.12 -5.90 21.72
N LYS A 26 -21.48 -4.78 21.35
CA LYS A 26 -20.39 -4.19 22.14
C LYS A 26 -20.80 -3.85 23.56
N ASP A 27 -22.00 -3.29 23.72
CA ASP A 27 -22.54 -2.81 25.00
C ASP A 27 -23.49 -3.84 25.66
N ARG A 28 -23.58 -5.05 25.10
CA ARG A 28 -24.33 -6.17 25.69
C ARG A 28 -23.54 -6.79 26.85
N PRO A 29 -24.21 -7.51 27.78
CA PRO A 29 -23.55 -8.31 28.80
C PRO A 29 -22.49 -9.24 28.23
N ILE A 30 -21.50 -9.59 29.06
CA ILE A 30 -20.37 -10.41 28.63
C ILE A 30 -20.81 -11.80 28.13
N GLU A 31 -21.86 -12.37 28.73
CA GLU A 31 -22.41 -13.66 28.30
C GLU A 31 -22.88 -13.63 26.84
N ASP A 32 -23.60 -12.58 26.43
CA ASP A 32 -24.07 -12.42 25.06
C ASP A 32 -22.93 -12.26 24.06
N ARG A 33 -21.86 -11.57 24.47
CA ARG A 33 -20.66 -11.38 23.66
C ARG A 33 -19.88 -12.68 23.49
N VAL A 34 -19.79 -13.51 24.53
CA VAL A 34 -19.15 -14.83 24.48
C VAL A 34 -19.93 -15.76 23.55
N LYS A 35 -21.25 -15.86 23.73
CA LYS A 35 -22.13 -16.65 22.86
C LYS A 35 -22.00 -16.24 21.40
N LEU A 36 -21.93 -14.92 21.13
CA LEU A 36 -21.69 -14.42 19.79
C LEU A 36 -20.36 -14.91 19.22
N GLU A 37 -19.25 -14.77 19.95
CA GLU A 37 -17.94 -15.21 19.44
C GLU A 37 -17.86 -16.72 19.21
N GLU A 38 -18.55 -17.54 20.02
CA GLU A 38 -18.70 -18.98 19.76
C GLU A 38 -19.41 -19.23 18.43
N ALA A 39 -20.58 -18.61 18.20
CA ALA A 39 -21.29 -18.73 16.93
C ALA A 39 -20.48 -18.25 15.72
N LEU A 40 -19.67 -17.18 15.88
CA LEU A 40 -18.82 -16.66 14.81
C LEU A 40 -17.63 -17.59 14.48
N LYS A 41 -17.15 -18.38 15.45
CA LYS A 41 -16.09 -19.38 15.21
C LYS A 41 -16.59 -20.50 14.33
N ASP A 42 -17.80 -20.99 14.56
CA ASP A 42 -18.40 -22.08 13.78
C ASP A 42 -18.53 -21.70 12.30
N LEU A 43 -18.93 -20.45 12.03
CA LEU A 43 -19.01 -19.89 10.69
C LEU A 43 -17.66 -19.85 9.96
N SER A 44 -16.54 -20.00 10.66
CA SER A 44 -15.20 -19.94 10.06
C SER A 44 -14.67 -21.30 9.63
N THR A 45 -15.49 -22.36 9.74
CA THR A 45 -15.15 -23.75 9.43
C THR A 45 -15.97 -24.31 8.25
N GLY A 46 -15.46 -25.38 7.63
CA GLY A 46 -16.14 -26.09 6.54
C GLY A 46 -16.54 -25.20 5.35
N ASP A 47 -17.73 -25.46 4.80
CA ASP A 47 -18.28 -24.80 3.60
C ASP A 47 -18.60 -23.31 3.80
N THR A 48 -18.67 -22.86 5.06
CA THR A 48 -18.93 -21.45 5.41
C THR A 48 -17.66 -20.61 5.45
N ARG A 49 -16.48 -21.23 5.37
CA ARG A 49 -15.19 -20.55 5.35
C ARG A 49 -15.06 -19.68 4.11
N ALA A 50 -14.50 -18.48 4.27
CA ALA A 50 -14.18 -17.63 3.13
C ALA A 50 -13.18 -18.32 2.21
N PRO A 51 -13.37 -18.28 0.88
CA PRO A 51 -12.44 -18.88 -0.06
C PRO A 51 -11.06 -18.23 0.09
N THR A 52 -10.03 -19.07 0.07
CA THR A 52 -8.63 -18.63 0.06
C THR A 52 -7.99 -19.05 -1.24
N VAL A 53 -7.55 -18.08 -2.03
CA VAL A 53 -6.71 -18.37 -3.19
C VAL A 53 -5.27 -18.47 -2.67
N SER A 54 -4.71 -19.67 -2.71
CA SER A 54 -3.26 -19.86 -2.57
C SER A 54 -2.61 -19.35 -3.85
N SER A 55 -2.34 -18.05 -3.92
CA SER A 55 -1.53 -17.51 -5.00
C SER A 55 -0.07 -17.81 -4.67
N PRO A 56 0.71 -18.41 -5.60
CA PRO A 56 2.15 -18.42 -5.46
C PRO A 56 2.68 -16.98 -5.50
N ALA A 57 3.98 -16.84 -5.20
CA ALA A 57 4.75 -15.60 -5.17
C ALA A 57 4.37 -14.60 -6.28
N ILE A 58 4.61 -13.31 -6.02
CA ILE A 58 4.32 -12.21 -6.97
C ILE A 58 4.74 -12.62 -8.38
N GLY A 59 3.76 -12.81 -9.26
CA GLY A 59 4.00 -13.26 -10.62
C GLY A 59 4.76 -12.21 -11.43
N ALA A 60 5.44 -12.65 -12.49
CA ALA A 60 6.14 -11.76 -13.41
C ALA A 60 5.19 -10.72 -14.04
N ASP A 61 3.89 -11.04 -14.17
CA ASP A 61 2.84 -10.11 -14.63
C ASP A 61 2.58 -8.93 -13.68
N LYS A 62 3.11 -8.99 -12.45
CA LYS A 62 3.00 -7.95 -11.42
C LYS A 62 4.31 -7.21 -11.18
N VAL A 63 5.38 -7.56 -11.90
CA VAL A 63 6.69 -6.95 -11.76
C VAL A 63 7.13 -6.40 -13.11
N ILE A 64 7.54 -5.14 -13.13
CA ILE A 64 8.13 -4.53 -14.31
C ILE A 64 9.61 -4.87 -14.40
N SER A 65 10.05 -5.33 -15.57
CA SER A 65 11.47 -5.54 -15.90
C SER A 65 12.20 -4.20 -16.11
N PRO A 66 13.54 -4.17 -16.04
CA PRO A 66 14.32 -2.97 -16.35
C PRO A 66 14.03 -2.39 -17.74
N LEU A 67 13.85 -3.25 -18.75
CA LEU A 67 13.53 -2.82 -20.12
C LEU A 67 12.13 -2.18 -20.21
N GLU A 68 11.13 -2.76 -19.52
CA GLU A 68 9.79 -2.16 -19.46
C GLU A 68 9.81 -0.83 -18.71
N TYR A 69 10.61 -0.72 -17.65
CA TYR A 69 10.82 0.52 -16.94
C TYR A 69 11.44 1.61 -17.83
N GLU A 70 12.45 1.27 -18.65
CA GLU A 70 13.02 2.20 -19.62
C GLU A 70 11.98 2.67 -20.64
N ARG A 71 11.16 1.75 -21.18
CA ARG A 71 10.05 2.09 -22.08
C ARG A 71 9.01 2.99 -21.41
N LEU A 72 8.70 2.73 -20.15
CA LEU A 72 7.79 3.53 -19.34
C LEU A 72 8.32 4.96 -19.17
N LEU A 73 9.63 5.11 -18.91
CA LEU A 73 10.30 6.40 -18.81
C LEU A 73 10.35 7.17 -20.14
N GLN A 74 10.46 6.47 -21.28
CA GLN A 74 10.40 7.06 -22.62
C GLN A 74 8.98 7.53 -22.97
N GLY A 75 7.96 6.82 -22.49
CA GLY A 75 6.55 7.20 -22.66
C GLY A 75 6.06 8.33 -21.74
N ALA A 76 6.91 8.88 -20.88
CA ALA A 76 6.57 9.97 -19.99
C ALA A 76 6.19 11.23 -20.79
N ARG A 77 5.01 11.82 -20.54
CA ARG A 77 4.54 13.02 -21.26
C ARG A 77 5.05 14.34 -20.65
N SER A 78 5.75 14.27 -19.53
CA SER A 78 6.35 15.42 -18.85
C SER A 78 7.49 14.99 -17.92
N GLU A 79 8.38 15.92 -17.62
CA GLU A 79 9.45 15.69 -16.63
C GLU A 79 8.88 15.36 -15.24
N ARG A 80 7.73 15.94 -14.84
CA ARG A 80 7.06 15.58 -13.58
C ARG A 80 6.69 14.10 -13.53
N GLN A 81 6.08 13.58 -14.59
CA GLN A 81 5.75 12.15 -14.68
C GLN A 81 7.00 11.28 -14.65
N ARG A 82 8.05 11.69 -15.37
CA ARG A 82 9.34 11.00 -15.38
C ARG A 82 9.97 10.93 -13.99
N CYS A 83 9.95 12.05 -13.26
CA CYS A 83 10.42 12.13 -11.88
C CYS A 83 9.64 11.23 -10.91
N PHE A 84 8.31 11.12 -11.06
CA PHE A 84 7.52 10.19 -10.25
C PHE A 84 7.96 8.74 -10.46
N MET A 85 8.13 8.32 -11.73
CA MET A 85 8.56 6.96 -12.06
C MET A 85 9.96 6.66 -11.53
N LEU A 86 10.91 7.59 -11.71
CA LEU A 86 12.27 7.48 -11.16
C LEU A 86 12.26 7.35 -9.63
N CYS A 87 11.49 8.18 -8.95
CA CYS A 87 11.41 8.16 -7.49
C CYS A 87 10.83 6.83 -6.98
N LEU A 88 9.72 6.36 -7.57
CA LEU A 88 9.09 5.09 -7.20
C LEU A 88 10.02 3.89 -7.44
N TRP A 89 10.72 3.87 -8.59
CA TRP A 89 11.65 2.81 -8.94
C TRP A 89 12.83 2.74 -7.96
N VAL A 90 13.44 3.88 -7.65
CA VAL A 90 14.62 3.93 -6.76
C VAL A 90 14.25 3.62 -5.31
N THR A 91 13.11 4.13 -4.83
CA THR A 91 12.77 4.04 -3.40
C THR A 91 11.89 2.85 -3.04
N GLY A 92 11.19 2.26 -4.01
CA GLY A 92 10.17 1.22 -3.77
C GLY A 92 9.03 1.68 -2.84
N CYS A 93 8.85 2.99 -2.67
CA CYS A 93 7.81 3.51 -1.78
C CYS A 93 6.41 3.43 -2.41
N ARG A 94 5.37 3.54 -1.58
CA ARG A 94 4.00 3.62 -2.07
C ARG A 94 3.78 4.98 -2.72
N ILE A 95 2.87 5.03 -3.69
CA ILE A 95 2.45 6.29 -4.34
C ILE A 95 2.05 7.34 -3.30
N SER A 96 1.25 6.95 -2.29
CA SER A 96 0.82 7.87 -1.22
C SER A 96 1.98 8.40 -0.37
N GLU A 97 3.05 7.61 -0.21
CA GLU A 97 4.24 8.02 0.55
C GLU A 97 5.06 9.01 -0.26
N MET A 98 5.30 8.73 -1.56
CA MET A 98 5.98 9.64 -2.48
C MET A 98 5.27 10.99 -2.58
N LEU A 99 3.95 10.98 -2.77
CA LEU A 99 3.15 12.21 -2.89
C LEU A 99 3.11 13.02 -1.59
N GLY A 100 3.39 12.39 -0.44
CA GLY A 100 3.45 13.04 0.87
C GLY A 100 4.83 13.60 1.23
N ILE A 101 5.85 13.44 0.38
CA ILE A 101 7.19 13.97 0.62
C ILE A 101 7.14 15.51 0.64
N LYS A 102 7.79 16.10 1.64
CA LYS A 102 7.97 17.54 1.79
C LYS A 102 9.46 17.86 1.79
N LEU A 103 9.85 19.03 1.29
CA LEU A 103 11.25 19.49 1.30
C LEU A 103 11.84 19.48 2.71
N ALA A 104 11.06 19.90 3.71
CA ALA A 104 11.47 19.86 5.12
C ALA A 104 11.75 18.46 5.70
N ASN A 105 11.41 17.40 4.96
CA ASN A 105 11.71 16.01 5.34
C ASN A 105 12.93 15.45 4.59
N CYS A 106 13.56 16.24 3.72
CA CYS A 106 14.69 15.87 2.90
C CYS A 106 15.97 16.46 3.50
N GLU A 107 16.94 15.60 3.78
CA GLU A 107 18.24 15.99 4.30
C GLU A 107 19.32 15.48 3.33
N GLN A 108 20.12 16.40 2.78
CA GLN A 108 21.23 16.02 1.94
C GLN A 108 22.39 15.49 2.81
N GLN A 109 22.90 14.31 2.45
CA GLN A 109 24.06 13.69 3.08
C GLN A 109 25.02 13.22 1.98
N GLY A 110 25.99 14.07 1.64
CA GLY A 110 26.92 13.86 0.52
C GLY A 110 26.18 13.75 -0.81
N GLU A 111 26.39 12.65 -1.52
CA GLU A 111 25.80 12.35 -2.84
C GLU A 111 24.40 11.71 -2.77
N ARG A 112 23.78 11.69 -1.60
CA ARG A 112 22.45 11.12 -1.38
C ARG A 112 21.59 12.07 -0.56
N VAL A 113 20.28 11.89 -0.68
CA VAL A 113 19.28 12.61 0.11
C VAL A 113 18.49 11.59 0.93
N HIS A 114 18.53 11.79 2.24
CA HIS A 114 17.76 11.04 3.23
C HIS A 114 16.36 11.65 3.34
N ILE A 115 15.32 10.86 3.09
CA ILE A 115 13.94 11.35 3.06
C ILE A 115 13.12 10.62 4.11
N ARG A 116 12.57 11.39 5.06
CA ARG A 116 11.61 10.88 6.04
C ARG A 116 10.21 10.79 5.45
N ILE A 117 9.59 9.61 5.53
CA ILE A 117 8.24 9.36 5.02
C ILE A 117 7.35 8.66 6.06
N MET A 118 6.04 8.91 5.96
CA MET A 118 5.03 8.33 6.82
C MET A 118 4.39 7.10 6.16
N GLY A 119 4.75 5.91 6.61
CA GLY A 119 4.29 4.64 6.05
C GLY A 119 2.96 4.15 6.62
N LYS A 120 2.61 2.91 6.23
CA LYS A 120 1.37 2.24 6.66
C LYS A 120 1.25 2.20 8.19
N GLY A 121 0.07 2.57 8.69
CA GLY A 121 -0.23 2.59 10.12
C GLY A 121 0.44 3.74 10.87
N LYS A 122 0.76 4.84 10.17
CA LYS A 122 1.50 6.00 10.72
C LYS A 122 2.88 5.61 11.26
N LYS A 123 3.52 4.61 10.64
CA LYS A 123 4.88 4.20 10.99
C LYS A 123 5.87 4.99 10.16
N GLU A 124 6.74 5.74 10.81
CA GLU A 124 7.82 6.44 10.13
C GLU A 124 8.84 5.45 9.57
N ARG A 125 9.40 5.81 8.42
CA ARG A 125 10.56 5.16 7.83
C ARG A 125 11.32 6.15 6.97
N TYR A 126 12.50 5.73 6.54
CA TYR A 126 13.38 6.54 5.72
C TYR A 126 13.69 5.85 4.40
N VAL A 127 13.84 6.64 3.35
CA VAL A 127 14.27 6.20 2.02
C VAL A 127 15.41 7.09 1.54
N TRP A 128 16.18 6.59 0.59
CA TRP A 128 17.34 7.27 0.04
C TRP A 128 17.16 7.46 -1.46
N ILE A 129 17.55 8.64 -1.95
CA ILE A 129 17.69 8.88 -3.39
C ILE A 129 19.05 9.52 -3.68
N PRO A 130 19.62 9.35 -4.88
CA PRO A 130 20.81 10.09 -5.30
C PRO A 130 20.54 11.59 -5.35
N LEU A 131 21.56 12.41 -5.03
CA LEU A 131 21.47 13.86 -5.11
C LEU A 131 21.07 14.34 -6.51
N ALA A 132 21.64 13.74 -7.56
CA ALA A 132 21.27 14.05 -8.94
C ALA A 132 19.77 13.86 -9.24
N LEU A 133 19.13 12.83 -8.65
CA LEU A 133 17.70 12.61 -8.79
C LEU A 133 16.91 13.67 -8.00
N TYR A 134 17.35 14.00 -6.78
CA TYR A 134 16.73 15.04 -5.99
C TYR A 134 16.73 16.40 -6.72
N SER A 135 17.88 16.83 -7.23
CA SER A 135 18.01 18.06 -8.01
C SER A 135 17.12 18.05 -9.26
N ARG A 136 17.04 16.91 -9.96
CA ARG A 136 16.12 16.75 -11.09
C ARG A 136 14.66 16.88 -10.69
N ILE A 137 14.27 16.41 -9.49
CA ILE A 137 12.90 16.52 -8.97
C ILE A 137 12.57 17.98 -8.60
N LEU A 138 13.51 18.76 -8.07
CA LEU A 138 13.22 20.15 -7.68
C LEU A 138 12.77 21.03 -8.85
N ALA A 139 13.44 20.91 -10.01
CA ALA A 139 13.19 21.76 -11.17
C ALA A 139 11.73 21.76 -11.67
N PRO A 140 11.11 20.61 -12.01
CA PRO A 140 9.74 20.58 -12.52
C PRO A 140 8.65 20.72 -11.44
N PHE A 141 9.00 20.68 -10.16
CA PHE A 141 8.05 20.87 -9.04
C PHE A 141 8.17 22.25 -8.37
N GLY A 142 9.10 23.11 -8.84
CA GLY A 142 9.27 24.46 -8.32
C GLY A 142 9.73 24.48 -6.86
N GLY A 143 10.45 23.45 -6.42
CA GLY A 143 10.97 23.40 -5.05
C GLY A 143 12.13 24.38 -4.87
N THR A 144 11.91 25.45 -4.11
CA THR A 144 12.99 26.31 -3.60
C THR A 144 13.51 25.74 -2.29
N VAL A 145 14.82 25.56 -2.19
CA VAL A 145 15.53 25.15 -0.97
C VAL A 145 15.59 26.31 0.01
#